data_AF-A0A533XSI7-F1
#
_entry.id   AF-A0A533XSI7-F1
#
_cell.length_a   1.000
_cell.length_b   1.000
_cell.length_c   1.000
_cell.angle_alpha   90.00
_cell.angle_beta   90.00
_cell.angle_gamma   90.00
#
_symmetry.space_group_name_H-M   'P 1'
#
loop_
_entity.id
_entity.type
_entity.pdbx_description
1 polymer ?
#
loop_
_entity_poly.entity_id
_entity_poly.type
_entity_poly.pdbx_seq_one_letter_code
_entity_poly.pdbx_strand_id
1 'polypeptide(L)'
;MIFRILLAATLLAVTPLPGMAPGDDPMPGPAPDPKASFDPLQLNIRLSPTALHPPSQLIKHQWMLDGYRLGRLGPQAPQAAIIEDDVRHRLLILSATDEGRVLVYQVGDLPVDVAARLGPALVCVRARPCQNQRMDPAGELGCLALCLLEHLRE
;
A
#
# COMPACT_ATOMS: atom_id res chain seq x y z
N MET A 1 29.53 38.07 43.61
CA MET A 1 30.65 37.17 44.00
C MET A 1 30.14 35.73 43.87
N ILE A 2 30.50 35.04 42.79
CA ILE A 2 31.56 34.01 42.72
C ILE A 2 31.22 32.74 43.51
N PHE A 3 30.93 31.67 42.75
CA PHE A 3 31.22 30.24 42.92
C PHE A 3 31.08 29.58 44.31
N ARG A 4 30.43 28.42 44.32
CA ARG A 4 31.13 27.13 44.53
C ARG A 4 30.26 25.91 44.21
N ILE A 5 30.77 25.11 43.27
CA ILE A 5 30.42 23.71 43.03
C ILE A 5 30.90 22.90 44.24
N LEU A 6 30.09 21.95 44.72
CA LEU A 6 30.59 20.80 45.46
C LEU A 6 29.72 19.57 45.17
N LEU A 7 30.40 18.54 44.67
CA LEU A 7 29.96 17.22 44.29
C LEU A 7 30.40 16.26 45.41
N ALA A 8 29.50 15.40 45.93
CA ALA A 8 29.77 14.13 46.61
C ALA A 8 28.41 13.47 46.94
N ALA A 9 28.03 12.32 46.36
CA ALA A 9 28.32 10.97 46.86
C ALA A 9 27.97 10.82 48.36
N THR A 10 27.10 9.93 48.85
CA THR A 10 26.82 8.53 48.50
C THR A 10 25.68 8.01 49.40
N LEU A 11 25.26 6.75 49.17
CA LEU A 11 24.57 5.79 50.07
C LEU A 11 23.07 5.50 49.84
N LEU A 12 22.87 4.58 48.89
CA LEU A 12 22.13 3.31 49.04
C LEU A 12 21.42 3.09 50.39
N ALA A 13 20.09 3.02 50.33
CA ALA A 13 19.30 2.16 51.21
C ALA A 13 18.76 0.99 50.37
N VAL A 14 19.28 -0.19 50.72
CA VAL A 14 18.99 -1.51 50.16
C VAL A 14 17.68 -2.02 50.74
N THR A 15 16.77 -2.53 49.90
CA THR A 15 15.79 -3.55 50.30
C THR A 15 15.83 -4.71 49.32
N PRO A 16 15.66 -5.96 49.80
CA PRO A 16 16.27 -7.14 49.20
C PRO A 16 15.43 -7.77 48.07
N LEU A 17 16.14 -8.47 47.19
CA LEU A 17 15.64 -9.37 46.14
C LEU A 17 14.58 -10.37 46.64
N PRO A 18 13.73 -10.86 45.72
CA PRO A 18 13.52 -12.27 45.54
C PRO A 18 14.22 -12.75 44.25
N GLY A 19 15.23 -13.60 44.44
CA GLY A 19 15.59 -14.67 43.49
C GLY A 19 16.25 -14.27 42.18
N MET A 20 17.58 -14.20 42.18
CA MET A 20 18.37 -14.58 41.00
C MET A 20 18.03 -16.04 40.66
N ALA A 21 17.38 -16.28 39.52
CA ALA A 21 17.62 -17.46 38.71
C ALA A 21 18.79 -17.11 37.75
N PRO A 22 19.78 -17.99 37.57
CA PRO A 22 20.93 -17.67 36.73
C PRO A 22 20.58 -17.93 35.26
N GLY A 23 20.68 -16.88 34.44
CA GLY A 23 20.76 -16.99 32.99
C GLY A 23 19.44 -16.75 32.27
N ASP A 24 19.09 -15.48 32.08
CA ASP A 24 18.24 -15.04 30.98
C ASP A 24 18.69 -13.62 30.63
N ASP A 25 19.78 -13.51 29.87
CA ASP A 25 19.96 -12.33 29.02
C ASP A 25 18.63 -12.15 28.27
N PRO A 26 18.09 -10.92 28.11
CA PRO A 26 16.95 -10.72 27.23
C PRO A 26 17.40 -11.19 25.84
N MET A 27 16.93 -12.39 25.48
CA MET A 27 17.18 -12.99 24.18
C MET A 27 16.90 -11.89 23.15
N PRO A 28 17.86 -11.55 22.27
CA PRO A 28 17.55 -10.66 21.18
C PRO A 28 16.36 -11.29 20.47
N GLY A 29 15.21 -10.60 20.50
CA GLY A 29 14.06 -10.99 19.70
C GLY A 29 14.55 -11.25 18.28
N PRO A 30 13.97 -12.22 17.56
CA PRO A 30 14.43 -12.59 16.23
C PRO A 30 14.69 -11.32 15.43
N ALA A 31 15.91 -11.18 14.91
CA ALA A 31 16.25 -10.07 14.04
C ALA A 31 15.15 -9.96 12.98
N PRO A 32 14.62 -8.75 12.69
CA PRO A 32 13.57 -8.62 11.68
C PRO A 32 14.04 -9.32 10.41
N ASP A 33 13.20 -10.22 9.90
CA ASP A 33 13.55 -11.08 8.78
C ASP A 33 14.09 -10.19 7.65
N PRO A 34 15.33 -10.38 7.16
CA PRO A 34 15.93 -9.55 6.11
C PRO A 34 15.18 -9.66 4.77
N LYS A 35 14.13 -10.49 4.74
CA LYS A 35 13.12 -10.60 3.68
C LYS A 35 11.73 -10.40 4.27
N ALA A 36 11.44 -9.22 4.83
CA ALA A 36 10.07 -8.70 4.71
C ALA A 36 9.81 -8.51 3.21
N SER A 37 9.53 -9.62 2.49
CA SER A 37 9.30 -9.59 1.06
C SER A 37 8.03 -8.78 0.85
N PHE A 38 8.09 -7.80 -0.05
CA PHE A 38 6.90 -7.10 -0.49
C PHE A 38 5.85 -8.12 -0.95
N ASP A 39 4.77 -8.23 -0.18
CA ASP A 39 3.61 -9.04 -0.52
C ASP A 39 2.48 -8.09 -0.92
N PRO A 40 2.18 -7.94 -2.22
CA PRO A 40 1.10 -7.07 -2.66
C PRO A 40 -0.26 -7.47 -2.09
N LEU A 41 -0.46 -8.72 -1.67
CA LEU A 41 -1.73 -9.15 -1.09
C LEU A 41 -1.99 -8.53 0.30
N GLN A 42 -1.00 -7.87 0.90
CA GLN A 42 -1.17 -7.05 2.10
C GLN A 42 -1.64 -5.62 1.79
N LEU A 43 -1.70 -5.22 0.52
CA LEU A 43 -2.24 -3.90 0.15
C LEU A 43 -3.76 -3.96 0.03
N ASN A 44 -4.39 -2.84 0.32
CA ASN A 44 -5.82 -2.67 0.33
C ASN A 44 -6.29 -1.97 -0.95
N ILE A 45 -7.46 -2.37 -1.47
CA ILE A 45 -8.15 -1.67 -2.55
C ILE A 45 -9.31 -0.88 -1.96
N ARG A 46 -9.29 0.43 -2.17
CA ARG A 46 -10.40 1.31 -1.83
C ARG A 46 -10.99 1.97 -3.06
N LEU A 47 -12.31 1.88 -3.19
CA LEU A 47 -13.03 2.40 -4.34
C LEU A 47 -13.56 3.81 -4.07
N SER A 48 -13.67 4.59 -5.14
CA SER A 48 -14.21 5.94 -5.12
C SER A 48 -15.27 6.10 -6.19
N PRO A 49 -16.44 6.71 -5.87
CA PRO A 49 -17.45 7.04 -6.87
C PRO A 49 -17.02 8.21 -7.78
N THR A 50 -15.94 8.92 -7.43
CA THR A 50 -15.40 10.03 -8.22
C THR A 50 -14.08 9.66 -8.85
N ALA A 51 -13.86 10.11 -10.09
CA ALA A 51 -12.57 10.03 -10.75
C ALA A 51 -11.56 10.85 -9.93
N LEU A 52 -10.35 10.31 -9.75
CA LEU A 52 -9.32 10.91 -8.90
C LEU A 52 -8.12 11.30 -9.74
N HIS A 53 -7.75 12.57 -9.64
CA HIS A 53 -6.58 13.13 -10.29
C HIS A 53 -5.65 13.64 -9.18
N PRO A 54 -4.52 12.94 -8.92
CA PRO A 54 -3.58 13.40 -7.91
C PRO A 54 -2.97 14.75 -8.30
N PRO A 55 -2.63 15.62 -7.34
CA PRO A 55 -1.80 16.79 -7.61
C PRO A 55 -0.50 16.39 -8.31
N SER A 56 -0.09 17.15 -9.33
CA SER A 56 1.04 16.78 -10.20
C SER A 56 2.34 16.55 -9.44
N GLN A 57 2.58 17.29 -8.35
CA GLN A 57 3.76 17.13 -7.50
C GLN A 57 3.82 15.78 -6.75
N LEU A 58 2.71 15.05 -6.66
CA LEU A 58 2.64 13.73 -6.03
C LEU A 58 2.74 12.58 -7.05
N ILE A 59 2.62 12.88 -8.34
CA ILE A 59 2.69 11.87 -9.40
C ILE A 59 4.15 11.56 -9.69
N LYS A 60 4.57 10.34 -9.36
CA LYS A 60 5.90 9.82 -9.70
C LYS A 60 5.91 9.33 -11.15
N HIS A 61 4.89 8.57 -11.51
CA HIS A 61 4.68 8.05 -12.85
C HIS A 61 3.19 8.00 -13.21
N GLN A 62 2.90 8.03 -14.50
CA GLN A 62 1.54 7.96 -15.04
C GLN A 62 1.53 7.13 -16.32
N TRP A 63 0.53 6.28 -16.46
CA TRP A 63 0.29 5.50 -17.67
C TRP A 63 -1.19 5.56 -18.07
N MET A 64 -1.45 5.60 -19.37
CA MET A 64 -2.76 5.26 -19.92
C MET A 64 -2.79 3.75 -20.13
N LEU A 65 -3.85 3.09 -19.68
CA LEU A 65 -4.00 1.66 -19.87
C LEU A 65 -4.53 1.36 -21.27
N ASP A 66 -3.61 1.31 -22.24
CA ASP A 66 -3.94 1.08 -23.65
C ASP A 66 -4.51 -0.34 -23.87
N GLY A 67 -5.45 -0.45 -24.83
CA GLY A 67 -6.09 -1.74 -25.14
C GLY A 67 -7.11 -2.22 -24.10
N TYR A 68 -7.50 -1.34 -23.16
CA TYR A 68 -8.56 -1.56 -22.20
C TYR A 68 -9.47 -0.34 -22.09
N ARG A 69 -10.77 -0.58 -22.01
CA ARG A 69 -11.77 0.46 -21.84
C ARG A 69 -12.86 -0.08 -20.94
N LEU A 70 -13.22 0.71 -19.93
CA LEU A 70 -14.37 0.41 -19.09
C LEU A 70 -15.63 0.39 -19.96
N GLY A 71 -16.53 -0.53 -19.65
CA GLY A 71 -17.89 -0.51 -20.19
C GLY A 71 -18.66 0.72 -19.74
N ARG A 72 -19.93 0.83 -20.16
CA ARG A 72 -20.81 1.91 -19.70
C ARG A 72 -21.06 1.74 -18.19
N LEU A 73 -20.34 2.53 -17.40
CA LEU A 73 -20.44 2.57 -15.95
C LEU A 73 -21.82 3.08 -15.55
N GLY A 74 -22.50 2.35 -14.65
CA GLY A 74 -23.74 2.83 -14.04
C GLY A 74 -23.44 4.02 -13.11
N PRO A 75 -24.47 4.79 -12.69
CA PRO A 75 -24.30 5.96 -11.84
C PRO A 75 -23.70 5.68 -10.46
N GLN A 76 -23.68 4.41 -10.05
CA GLN A 76 -23.11 3.93 -8.78
C GLN A 76 -21.77 3.22 -8.96
N ALA A 77 -21.30 3.05 -10.20
CA ALA A 77 -20.07 2.34 -10.46
C ALA A 77 -18.86 3.21 -10.07
N PRO A 78 -17.81 2.61 -9.47
CA PRO A 78 -16.64 3.35 -9.06
C PRO A 78 -15.92 3.95 -10.27
N GLN A 79 -15.46 5.19 -10.09
CA GLN A 79 -14.71 5.96 -11.07
C GLN A 79 -13.22 6.03 -10.73
N ALA A 80 -12.83 5.63 -9.52
CA ALA A 80 -11.44 5.39 -9.18
C ALA A 80 -11.27 4.21 -8.21
N ALA A 81 -10.09 3.59 -8.25
CA ALA A 81 -9.62 2.60 -7.30
C ALA A 81 -8.25 3.01 -6.77
N ILE A 82 -8.06 2.97 -5.46
CA ILE A 82 -6.83 3.34 -4.76
C ILE A 82 -6.24 2.05 -4.20
N ILE A 83 -4.97 1.79 -4.50
CA ILE A 83 -4.19 0.73 -3.86
C ILE A 83 -3.32 1.40 -2.80
N GLU A 84 -3.50 1.01 -1.54
CA GLU A 84 -2.86 1.62 -0.38
C GLU A 84 -2.33 0.57 0.62
N ASP A 85 -1.33 0.93 1.41
CA ASP A 85 -0.83 0.08 2.51
C ASP A 85 -1.78 0.11 3.72
N ASP A 86 -1.47 -0.68 4.76
CA ASP A 86 -2.28 -0.77 5.98
C ASP A 86 -2.37 0.52 6.79
N VAL A 87 -1.43 1.45 6.61
CA VAL A 87 -1.44 2.78 7.24
C VAL A 87 -2.07 3.84 6.32
N ARG A 88 -2.69 3.42 5.21
CA ARG A 88 -3.40 4.24 4.22
C ARG A 88 -2.51 5.19 3.43
N HIS A 89 -1.23 4.87 3.26
CA HIS A 89 -0.42 5.51 2.24
C HIS A 89 -0.83 5.00 0.86
N ARG A 90 -1.20 5.92 -0.01
CA ARG A 90 -1.61 5.62 -1.38
C ARG A 90 -0.37 5.30 -2.19
N LEU A 91 -0.41 4.18 -2.91
CA LEU A 91 0.68 3.70 -3.75
C LEU A 91 0.33 3.87 -5.23
N LEU A 92 -0.85 3.36 -5.62
CA LEU A 92 -1.40 3.48 -6.96
C LEU A 92 -2.82 4.04 -6.94
N ILE A 93 -3.18 4.79 -7.97
CA ILE A 93 -4.54 5.26 -8.20
C ILE A 93 -4.90 4.94 -9.65
N LEU A 94 -5.93 4.13 -9.83
CA LEU A 94 -6.57 3.90 -11.12
C LEU A 94 -7.76 4.84 -11.21
N SER A 95 -7.85 5.65 -12.26
CA SER A 95 -8.96 6.58 -12.48
C SER A 95 -9.56 6.40 -13.85
N ALA A 96 -10.88 6.31 -13.92
CA ALA A 96 -11.62 6.42 -15.15
C ALA A 96 -11.54 7.85 -15.69
N THR A 97 -11.50 7.96 -17.01
CA THR A 97 -11.71 9.20 -17.76
C THR A 97 -13.17 9.26 -18.24
N ASP A 98 -13.63 10.43 -18.67
CA ASP A 98 -14.98 10.60 -19.23
C ASP A 98 -15.25 9.71 -20.46
N GLU A 99 -14.18 9.34 -21.17
CA GLU A 99 -14.23 8.43 -22.31
C GLU A 99 -14.13 6.95 -21.88
N GLY A 100 -14.14 6.61 -20.60
CA GLY A 100 -14.01 5.23 -20.11
C GLY A 100 -12.62 4.62 -20.27
N ARG A 101 -11.59 5.41 -20.67
CA ARG A 101 -10.18 4.99 -20.57
C ARG A 101 -9.74 5.01 -19.11
N VAL A 102 -8.72 4.24 -18.76
CA VAL A 102 -8.18 4.17 -17.40
C VAL A 102 -6.78 4.76 -17.34
N LEU A 103 -6.59 5.74 -16.47
CA LEU A 103 -5.29 6.27 -16.07
C LEU A 103 -4.80 5.55 -14.82
N VAL A 104 -3.53 5.18 -14.80
CA VAL A 104 -2.83 4.62 -13.64
C VAL A 104 -1.79 5.63 -13.19
N TYR A 105 -1.93 6.12 -11.97
CA TYR A 105 -0.97 7.01 -11.31
C TYR A 105 -0.20 6.22 -10.26
N GLN A 106 1.13 6.29 -10.32
CA GLN A 106 1.97 5.93 -9.20
C GLN A 106 2.26 7.17 -8.36
N VAL A 107 1.87 7.11 -7.09
CA VAL A 107 2.03 8.20 -6.12
C VAL A 107 2.90 7.81 -4.93
N GLY A 108 3.03 6.51 -4.65
CA GLY A 108 3.91 5.95 -3.63
C GLY A 108 5.09 5.16 -4.22
N ASP A 109 6.08 4.88 -3.39
CA ASP A 109 7.18 3.98 -3.77
C ASP A 109 6.69 2.53 -3.75
N LEU A 110 7.04 1.79 -4.80
CA LEU A 110 6.81 0.35 -4.90
C LEU A 110 8.14 -0.31 -5.26
N PRO A 111 8.49 -1.44 -4.64
CA PRO A 111 9.74 -2.14 -4.92
C PRO A 111 9.69 -2.96 -6.22
N VAL A 112 8.77 -2.62 -7.13
CA VAL A 112 8.50 -3.31 -8.40
C VAL A 112 8.26 -2.29 -9.51
N ASP A 113 8.63 -2.65 -10.74
CA ASP A 113 8.32 -1.84 -11.91
C ASP A 113 6.85 -2.03 -12.31
N VAL A 114 6.02 -1.04 -11.98
CA VAL A 114 4.59 -1.05 -12.26
C VAL A 114 4.31 -1.13 -13.76
N ALA A 115 5.12 -0.47 -14.60
CA ALA A 115 4.89 -0.44 -16.04
C ALA A 115 4.96 -1.85 -16.66
N ALA A 116 5.93 -2.66 -16.20
CA ALA A 116 6.08 -4.05 -16.61
C ALA A 116 4.89 -4.94 -16.20
N ARG A 117 4.09 -4.53 -15.20
CA ARG A 117 2.94 -5.31 -14.69
C ARG A 117 1.60 -4.96 -15.33
N LEU A 118 1.51 -3.82 -16.03
CA LEU A 118 0.26 -3.41 -16.68
C LEU A 118 -0.21 -4.40 -17.76
N GLY A 119 0.71 -4.93 -18.57
CA GLY A 119 0.40 -5.93 -19.60
C GLY A 119 -0.19 -7.23 -19.02
N PRO A 120 0.51 -7.90 -18.09
CA PRO A 120 -0.01 -9.06 -17.37
C PRO A 120 -1.37 -8.81 -16.69
N ALA A 121 -1.54 -7.65 -16.04
CA ALA A 121 -2.82 -7.28 -15.42
C ALA A 121 -3.97 -7.25 -16.45
N LEU A 122 -3.73 -6.78 -17.67
CA LEU A 122 -4.72 -6.80 -18.75
C LEU A 122 -5.07 -8.20 -19.24
N VAL A 123 -4.11 -9.14 -19.21
CA VAL A 123 -4.38 -10.55 -19.51
C VAL A 123 -5.30 -11.13 -18.42
N CYS A 124 -5.01 -10.87 -17.14
CA CYS A 124 -5.87 -11.28 -16.02
C CYS A 124 -7.29 -10.74 -16.15
N VAL A 125 -7.45 -9.46 -16.47
CA VAL A 125 -8.76 -8.80 -16.62
C VAL A 125 -9.66 -9.49 -17.65
N ARG A 126 -9.07 -9.93 -18.77
CA ARG A 126 -9.77 -10.65 -19.84
C ARG A 126 -10.11 -12.07 -19.43
N ALA A 127 -9.23 -12.74 -18.69
CA ALA A 127 -9.45 -14.09 -18.17
C ALA A 127 -10.48 -14.15 -17.03
N ARG A 128 -10.59 -13.09 -16.21
CA ARG A 128 -11.55 -12.92 -15.09
C ARG A 128 -12.87 -12.25 -15.51
N PRO A 129 -13.21 -12.30 -16.80
CA PRO A 129 -14.01 -11.30 -17.54
C PRO A 129 -14.53 -10.11 -16.71
N CYS A 130 -13.64 -9.23 -16.24
CA CYS A 130 -14.00 -8.10 -15.36
C CYS A 130 -15.07 -7.17 -15.96
N GLN A 131 -15.08 -7.04 -17.29
CA GLN A 131 -16.06 -6.28 -18.08
C GLN A 131 -17.53 -6.72 -17.89
N ASN A 132 -17.74 -7.93 -17.36
CA ASN A 132 -19.07 -8.48 -17.05
C ASN A 132 -19.50 -8.21 -15.61
N GLN A 133 -18.62 -7.68 -14.74
CA GLN A 133 -18.93 -7.39 -13.33
C GLN A 133 -19.66 -6.04 -13.14
N ARG A 134 -20.54 -5.68 -14.08
CA ARG A 134 -21.22 -4.37 -14.09
C ARG A 134 -22.23 -4.19 -12.95
N MET A 135 -22.68 -5.29 -12.37
CA MET A 135 -23.61 -5.33 -11.23
C MET A 135 -22.89 -5.54 -9.89
N ASP A 136 -21.56 -5.77 -9.92
CA ASP A 136 -20.77 -5.92 -8.71
C ASP A 136 -20.53 -4.53 -8.07
N PRO A 137 -20.65 -4.38 -6.74
CA PRO A 137 -20.31 -3.13 -6.06
C PRO A 137 -18.89 -2.64 -6.32
N ALA A 138 -17.94 -3.58 -6.52
CA ALA A 138 -16.57 -3.25 -6.90
C ALA A 138 -16.45 -2.84 -8.38
N GLY A 139 -17.42 -3.24 -9.18
CA GLY A 139 -17.50 -2.95 -10.59
C GLY A 139 -16.30 -3.48 -11.39
N GLU A 140 -16.28 -3.10 -12.66
CA GLU A 140 -15.20 -3.44 -13.57
C GLU A 140 -13.84 -2.87 -13.10
N LEU A 141 -13.83 -1.68 -12.50
CA LEU A 141 -12.60 -1.02 -12.03
C LEU A 141 -11.98 -1.70 -10.80
N GLY A 142 -12.79 -2.19 -9.86
CA GLY A 142 -12.29 -2.96 -8.72
C GLY A 142 -11.68 -4.30 -9.14
N CYS A 143 -12.28 -4.97 -10.12
CA CYS A 143 -11.73 -6.20 -10.69
C CYS A 143 -10.39 -5.94 -11.42
N LEU A 144 -10.27 -4.81 -12.16
CA LEU A 144 -9.00 -4.39 -12.74
C LEU A 144 -7.94 -4.11 -11.65
N ALA A 145 -8.30 -3.38 -10.60
CA ALA A 145 -7.38 -3.09 -9.50
C ALA A 145 -6.88 -4.38 -8.82
N LEU A 146 -7.75 -5.39 -8.67
CA LEU A 146 -7.39 -6.69 -8.12
C LEU A 146 -6.42 -7.46 -9.04
N CYS A 147 -6.67 -7.47 -10.35
CA CYS A 147 -5.73 -8.07 -11.30
C CYS A 147 -4.36 -7.38 -11.29
N LEU A 148 -4.33 -6.04 -11.21
CA LEU A 148 -3.06 -5.33 -11.07
C LEU A 148 -2.36 -5.71 -9.77
N LEU A 149 -3.10 -5.76 -8.66
CA LEU A 149 -2.57 -6.12 -7.35
C LEU A 149 -1.92 -7.51 -7.35
N GLU A 150 -2.59 -8.51 -7.92
CA GLU A 150 -2.10 -9.89 -8.02
C GLU A 150 -0.78 -9.98 -8.82
N HIS A 151 -0.63 -9.14 -9.85
CA HIS A 151 0.56 -9.10 -10.70
C HIS A 151 1.69 -8.18 -10.21
N LEU A 152 1.51 -7.46 -9.09
CA LEU A 152 2.61 -6.74 -8.45
C LEU A 152 3.61 -7.68 -7.75
N ARG A 153 3.30 -8.98 -7.61
CA ARG A 153 4.11 -9.96 -6.87
C ARG A 153 5.14 -10.67 -7.74
N GLU A 154 4.80 -10.85 -9.00
CA GLU A 154 5.61 -11.51 -10.03
C GLU A 154 6.75 -10.60 -10.48
#